data_AF-A0AAJ1T367-F1
#
_entry.id   AF-A0AAJ1T367-F1
#
_cell.length_a   1.000
_cell.length_b   1.000
_cell.length_c   1.000
_cell.angle_alpha   90.00
_cell.angle_beta   90.00
_cell.angle_gamma   90.00
#
_symmetry.space_group_name_H-M   'P 1'
#
loop_
_entity.id
_entity.type
_entity.pdbx_description
1 polymer ?
#
loop_
_entity_poly.entity_id
_entity_poly.type
_entity_poly.pdbx_seq_one_letter_code
_entity_poly.pdbx_strand_id
1 'polypeptide(L)'
;MDIRYAALRDRDGLIPGALVVERNELEWRLDPQGTHRLSEADCHDRQIVVICNEGYASSLAAASLRDLGLHRATDLVGGFQAWRAAGLAVTAPASP
;
A
#
# COMPACT_ATOMS: atom_id res chain seq x y z
N MET A 1 0.29 1.74 2.30
CA MET A 1 -0.73 1.53 1.25
C MET A 1 -0.82 0.05 1.00
N ASP A 2 -1.91 -0.58 1.44
CA ASP A 2 -2.19 -1.99 1.17
C ASP A 2 -2.93 -2.09 -0.16
N ILE A 3 -2.29 -2.73 -1.15
CA ILE A 3 -2.82 -2.92 -2.51
C ILE A 3 -3.27 -4.36 -2.77
N ARG A 4 -3.39 -5.18 -1.71
CA ARG A 4 -3.88 -6.55 -1.82
C ARG A 4 -5.38 -6.54 -2.13
N TYR A 5 -5.81 -7.46 -2.99
CA TYR A 5 -7.23 -7.68 -3.24
C TYR A 5 -7.97 -8.15 -1.97
N ALA A 6 -9.27 -7.88 -1.90
CA ALA A 6 -10.12 -8.08 -0.72
C ALA A 6 -9.96 -9.47 -0.06
N ALA A 7 -10.02 -10.55 -0.84
CA ALA A 7 -9.95 -11.90 -0.28
C ALA A 7 -8.64 -12.22 0.48
N LEU A 8 -7.50 -11.56 0.17
CA LEU A 8 -6.29 -11.70 1.01
C LEU A 8 -6.44 -10.95 2.33
N ARG A 9 -7.06 -9.78 2.30
CA ARG A 9 -7.29 -8.93 3.48
C ARG A 9 -8.29 -9.60 4.42
N ASP A 10 -9.33 -10.22 3.88
CA ASP A 10 -10.35 -10.94 4.65
C ASP A 10 -9.79 -12.24 5.27
N ARG A 11 -8.85 -12.90 4.58
CA ARG A 11 -8.19 -14.11 5.10
C ARG A 11 -7.15 -13.79 6.16
N ASP A 12 -6.30 -12.80 5.89
CA ASP A 12 -5.07 -12.59 6.65
C ASP A 12 -5.12 -11.39 7.61
N GLY A 13 -6.14 -10.53 7.49
CA GLY A 13 -6.21 -9.26 8.20
C GLY A 13 -5.40 -8.16 7.53
N LEU A 14 -5.20 -7.06 8.28
CA LEU A 14 -4.57 -5.83 7.81
C LEU A 14 -3.43 -5.40 8.71
N ILE A 15 -2.47 -4.65 8.16
CA ILE A 15 -1.49 -3.94 8.96
C ILE A 15 -2.21 -2.74 9.62
N PRO A 16 -2.13 -2.56 10.95
CA PRO A 16 -2.80 -1.44 11.62
C PRO A 16 -2.39 -0.09 11.03
N GLY A 17 -3.38 0.75 10.71
CA GLY A 17 -3.16 2.07 10.10
C GLY A 17 -2.83 2.05 8.61
N ALA A 18 -2.76 0.89 7.96
CA ALA A 18 -2.60 0.82 6.51
C ALA A 18 -3.88 1.27 5.80
N LEU A 19 -3.74 2.26 4.92
CA LEU A 19 -4.80 2.65 3.99
C LEU A 19 -4.88 1.63 2.86
N VAL A 20 -6.09 1.18 2.56
CA VAL A 20 -6.39 0.26 1.46
C VAL A 20 -6.66 1.06 0.20
N VAL A 21 -5.90 0.77 -0.85
CA VAL A 21 -6.09 1.34 -2.20
C VAL A 21 -5.91 0.20 -3.17
N GLU A 22 -6.92 -0.09 -3.99
CA GLU A 22 -6.78 -1.14 -5.00
C GLU A 22 -5.66 -0.79 -5.98
N ARG A 23 -4.94 -1.81 -6.47
CA ARG A 23 -3.75 -1.58 -7.31
C ARG A 23 -4.07 -0.73 -8.53
N ASN A 24 -5.22 -0.91 -9.17
CA ASN A 24 -5.64 -0.14 -10.34
C ASN A 24 -5.97 1.34 -10.05
N GLU A 25 -6.14 1.71 -8.78
CA GLU A 25 -6.43 3.08 -8.36
C GLU A 25 -5.19 3.87 -7.90
N LEU A 26 -4.08 3.16 -7.65
CA LEU A 26 -2.97 3.65 -6.84
C LEU A 26 -2.38 4.97 -7.34
N GLU A 27 -2.09 5.06 -8.64
CA GLU A 27 -1.43 6.21 -9.26
C GLU A 27 -2.25 7.49 -9.09
N TRP A 28 -3.52 7.48 -9.50
CA TRP A 28 -4.36 8.69 -9.46
C TRP A 28 -4.89 9.02 -8.06
N ARG A 29 -4.91 8.03 -7.15
CA ARG A 29 -5.18 8.27 -5.72
C ARG A 29 -4.01 8.91 -4.99
N LEU A 30 -2.78 8.72 -5.46
CA LEU A 30 -1.57 9.21 -4.79
C LEU A 30 -0.89 10.38 -5.50
N ASP A 31 -1.32 10.75 -6.71
CA ASP A 31 -0.86 11.97 -7.38
C ASP A 31 -1.24 13.23 -6.55
N PRO A 32 -0.25 13.99 -6.01
CA PRO A 32 -0.53 15.20 -5.22
C PRO A 32 -1.23 16.31 -6.00
N GLN A 33 -1.17 16.28 -7.33
CA GLN A 33 -1.84 17.23 -8.22
C GLN A 33 -3.25 16.75 -8.61
N GLY A 34 -3.59 15.49 -8.34
CA GLY A 34 -4.87 14.88 -8.72
C GLY A 34 -6.06 15.45 -7.94
N THR A 35 -7.20 15.61 -8.62
CA THR A 35 -8.47 16.06 -8.00
C THR A 35 -9.16 14.97 -7.18
N HIS A 36 -8.84 13.70 -7.44
CA HIS A 36 -9.38 12.52 -6.75
C HIS A 36 -8.41 11.89 -5.75
N ARG A 37 -7.32 12.59 -5.44
CA ARG A 37 -6.28 12.10 -4.54
C ARG A 37 -6.80 11.87 -3.12
N LEU A 38 -6.13 10.98 -2.40
CA LEU A 38 -6.30 10.84 -0.97
C LEU A 38 -5.82 12.09 -0.24
N SER A 39 -6.42 12.39 0.92
CA SER A 39 -5.98 13.49 1.78
C SER A 39 -4.50 13.40 2.19
N GLU A 40 -3.99 12.18 2.32
CA GLU A 40 -2.64 11.85 2.72
C GLU A 40 -1.61 12.08 1.60
N ALA A 41 -2.06 12.16 0.35
CA ALA A 41 -1.24 12.45 -0.83
C ALA A 41 -1.16 13.97 -1.07
N ASP A 42 -0.78 14.72 -0.04
CA ASP A 42 -0.77 16.19 -0.06
C ASP A 42 0.52 16.81 -0.60
N CYS A 43 1.62 16.05 -0.67
CA CYS A 43 2.89 16.52 -1.19
C CYS A 43 3.75 15.38 -1.77
N HIS A 44 4.74 15.75 -2.60
CA HIS A 44 5.67 14.80 -3.23
C HIS A 44 6.69 14.20 -2.24
N ASP A 45 6.95 14.87 -1.11
CA ASP A 45 7.89 14.45 -0.06
C ASP A 45 7.30 13.43 0.93
N ARG A 46 6.04 13.02 0.72
CA ARG A 46 5.37 12.03 1.58
C ARG A 46 6.03 10.66 1.40
N GLN A 47 6.39 10.02 2.52
CA GLN A 47 6.87 8.65 2.49
C GLN A 47 5.68 7.69 2.28
N ILE A 48 5.71 6.97 1.17
CA ILE A 48 4.69 5.97 0.82
C ILE A 48 5.34 4.60 0.84
N VAL A 49 4.88 3.72 1.73
CA VAL A 49 5.25 2.30 1.72
C VAL A 49 4.09 1.50 1.14
N VAL A 50 4.32 0.87 -0.01
CA VAL A 50 3.33 0.03 -0.70
C VAL A 50 3.50 -1.43 -0.30
N ILE A 51 2.39 -2.12 -0.08
CA ILE A 51 2.38 -3.49 0.43
C ILE A 51 1.45 -4.32 -0.44
N CYS A 52 1.99 -5.37 -1.06
CA CYS A 52 1.20 -6.45 -1.64
C CYS A 52 1.39 -7.74 -0.82
N ASN A 53 1.00 -8.90 -1.36
CA ASN A 53 1.11 -10.15 -0.61
C ASN A 53 2.56 -10.52 -0.29
N GLU A 54 3.45 -10.45 -1.29
CA GLU A 54 4.82 -11.03 -1.23
C GLU A 54 5.93 -10.10 -1.75
N GLY A 55 5.63 -8.83 -2.04
CA GLY A 55 6.61 -7.83 -2.50
C GLY A 55 6.73 -7.68 -4.03
N TYR A 56 6.19 -8.62 -4.81
CA TYR A 56 6.31 -8.57 -6.28
C TYR A 56 5.57 -7.38 -6.91
N ALA A 57 4.26 -7.28 -6.69
CA ALA A 57 3.46 -6.21 -7.29
C ALA A 57 3.75 -4.82 -6.66
N SER A 58 4.12 -4.78 -5.37
CA SER A 58 4.36 -3.51 -4.66
C SER A 58 5.62 -2.81 -5.12
N SER A 59 6.69 -3.54 -5.46
CA SER A 59 7.92 -2.94 -6.00
C SER A 59 7.66 -2.24 -7.35
N LEU A 60 6.89 -2.85 -8.24
CA LEU A 60 6.46 -2.23 -9.51
C LEU A 60 5.55 -1.01 -9.26
N ALA A 61 4.66 -1.09 -8.27
CA ALA A 61 3.81 0.03 -7.90
C ALA A 61 4.63 1.20 -7.34
N ALA A 62 5.61 0.93 -6.48
CA ALA A 62 6.51 1.94 -5.95
C ALA A 62 7.32 2.61 -7.07
N ALA A 63 7.80 1.85 -8.07
CA ALA A 63 8.45 2.42 -9.25
C ALA A 63 7.52 3.39 -10.01
N SER A 64 6.29 2.98 -10.28
CA SER A 64 5.32 3.86 -10.97
C SER A 64 4.98 5.13 -10.17
N LEU A 65 4.90 5.05 -8.84
CA LEU A 65 4.69 6.23 -8.00
C LEU A 65 5.89 7.18 -8.04
N ARG A 66 7.12 6.65 -8.14
CA ARG A 66 8.32 7.47 -8.30
C ARG A 66 8.33 8.20 -9.65
N ASP A 67 7.79 7.59 -10.70
CA ASP A 67 7.62 8.25 -12.01
C ASP A 67 6.64 9.44 -11.94
N LEU A 68 5.69 9.43 -10.99
CA LEU A 68 4.81 10.55 -10.67
C LEU A 68 5.45 11.60 -9.74
N GLY A 69 6.74 11.46 -9.40
CA GLY A 69 7.46 12.40 -8.55
C GLY A 69 7.38 12.12 -7.04
N LEU A 70 6.68 11.06 -6.61
CA LEU A 70 6.68 10.58 -5.22
C LEU A 70 8.01 9.86 -4.92
N HIS A 71 9.08 10.64 -4.84
CA HIS A 71 10.46 10.16 -4.79
C HIS A 71 10.81 9.34 -3.53
N ARG A 72 9.97 9.38 -2.49
CA ARG A 72 10.07 8.55 -1.27
C ARG A 72 9.16 7.32 -1.28
N ALA A 73 8.52 7.00 -2.41
CA ALA A 73 7.78 5.76 -2.56
C ALA A 73 8.74 4.56 -2.58
N THR A 74 8.38 3.55 -1.79
CA THR A 74 9.09 2.28 -1.63
C THR A 74 8.08 1.18 -1.31
N ASP A 75 8.51 -0.07 -1.30
CA ASP A 75 7.69 -1.19 -0.86
C ASP A 75 8.24 -1.90 0.38
N LEU A 76 7.41 -2.76 0.96
CA LEU A 76 7.80 -3.65 2.05
C LEU A 76 8.38 -4.95 1.47
N VAL A 77 9.65 -5.23 1.76
CA VAL A 77 10.33 -6.45 1.32
C VAL A 77 9.58 -7.69 1.82
N GLY A 78 9.24 -8.60 0.89
CA GLY A 78 8.48 -9.82 1.18
C GLY A 78 6.99 -9.58 1.48
N GLY A 79 6.51 -8.34 1.33
CA GLY A 79 5.11 -7.96 1.46
C GLY A 79 4.49 -8.28 2.82
N PHE A 80 3.17 -8.43 2.81
CA PHE A 80 2.41 -8.74 4.01
C PHE A 80 2.82 -10.07 4.66
N GLN A 81 3.18 -11.09 3.87
CA GLN A 81 3.56 -12.39 4.44
C GLN A 81 4.85 -12.29 5.28
N ALA A 82 5.83 -11.48 4.85
CA ALA A 82 7.03 -11.23 5.65
C ALA A 82 6.72 -10.45 6.94
N TRP A 83 5.84 -9.43 6.87
CA TRP A 83 5.36 -8.71 8.06
C TRP A 83 4.75 -9.65 9.10
N ARG A 84 3.85 -10.53 8.64
CA ARG A 84 3.17 -11.51 9.49
C ARG A 84 4.16 -12.54 10.05
N ALA A 85 5.06 -13.05 9.23
CA ALA A 85 6.08 -14.01 9.66
C ALA A 85 7.02 -13.44 10.71
N ALA A 86 7.26 -12.13 10.69
CA ALA A 86 8.03 -11.42 11.71
C ALA A 86 7.27 -11.22 13.04
N GLY A 87 6.00 -11.68 13.15
CA GLY A 87 5.19 -11.56 14.36
C GLY A 87 4.74 -10.12 14.65
N LEU A 88 4.76 -9.25 13.64
CA LEU A 88 4.33 -7.86 13.77
C LEU A 88 2.81 -7.74 13.82
N ALA A 89 2.31 -6.59 14.29
CA ALA A 89 0.90 -6.39 14.54
C ALA A 89 0.04 -6.56 13.27
N VAL A 90 -1.04 -7.32 13.39
CA VAL A 90 -2.06 -7.52 12.36
C VAL A 90 -3.43 -7.32 13.00
N THR A 91 -4.22 -6.39 12.46
CA THR A 91 -5.63 -6.27 12.81
C THR A 91 -6.35 -7.47 12.24
N ALA A 92 -7.11 -8.17 13.09
CA ALA A 92 -7.92 -9.29 12.67
C ALA A 92 -8.85 -8.88 11.51
N PRO A 93 -9.12 -9.79 10.55
CA PRO A 93 -10.08 -9.50 9.51
C PRO A 93 -11.42 -9.10 10.13
N ALA A 94 -12.10 -8.13 9.52
CA ALA A 94 -13.45 -7.77 9.94
C ALA A 94 -14.31 -9.03 9.84
N SER A 95 -15.00 -9.39 10.93
CA SER A 95 -15.99 -10.47 10.86
C SER A 95 -17.02 -10.13 9.78
N PRO A 96 -17.47 -11.13 8.99
CA PRO A 96 -18.51 -10.94 7.99
C PRO A 96 -19.83 -10.46 8.60
#